data_AF-A0A661TA22-F1
#
_entry.id   AF-A0A661TA22-F1
#
_cell.length_a   1.000
_cell.length_b   1.000
_cell.length_c   1.000
_cell.angle_alpha   90.00
_cell.angle_beta   90.00
_cell.angle_gamma   90.00
#
_symmetry.space_group_name_H-M   'P 1'
#
loop_
_entity.id
_entity.type
_entity.pdbx_description
1 polymer ?
#
loop_
_entity_poly.entity_id
_entity_poly.type
_entity_poly.pdbx_seq_one_letter_code
_entity_poly.pdbx_strand_id
1 'polypeptide(L)' 'MKKYTVKFLPSDNSIEVDEGTTIAEAAQEVDVFINNLCGGQGVCGKCRVQIAKGRAEAEEHAR' A
#
# COMPACT_ATOMS: atom_id res chain seq x y z
N MET A 1 -15.57 7.18 -11.27
CA MET A 1 -14.90 6.36 -10.24
C MET A 1 -14.13 7.30 -9.35
N LYS A 2 -14.15 7.08 -8.03
CA LYS A 2 -13.42 7.94 -7.09
C LYS A 2 -11.95 7.53 -7.15
N LYS A 3 -11.06 8.52 -7.12
CA LYS A 3 -9.62 8.30 -7.23
C LYS A 3 -8.91 8.85 -6.00
N TYR A 4 -7.78 8.23 -5.68
CA TYR A 4 -6.93 8.62 -4.56
C TYR A 4 -5.48 8.76 -5.04
N THR A 5 -4.77 9.75 -4.49
CA THR A 5 -3.34 9.91 -4.72
C THR A 5 -2.58 9.28 -3.56
N VAL A 6 -1.73 8.30 -3.85
CA VAL A 6 -0.87 7.65 -2.87
C VAL A 6 0.56 8.13 -3.11
N LYS A 7 1.22 8.57 -2.04
CA LYS A 7 2.62 9.01 -2.07
C LYS A 7 3.49 8.11 -1.18
N PHE A 8 4.51 7.52 -1.77
CA PHE A 8 5.45 6.64 -1.09
C PHE A 8 6.69 7.40 -0.66
N LEU A 9 7.04 7.26 0.61
CA LEU A 9 8.23 7.87 1.21
C LEU A 9 9.19 6.76 1.68
N PRO A 10 10.52 6.98 1.58
CA PRO A 10 11.21 8.21 1.19
C PRO A 10 11.44 8.39 -0.32
N SER A 11 11.01 7.44 -1.16
CA SER A 11 11.28 7.43 -2.59
C SER A 11 10.65 8.58 -3.38
N ASP A 12 9.74 9.33 -2.75
CA ASP A 12 8.99 10.47 -3.32
C ASP A 12 8.08 10.13 -4.51
N ASN A 13 7.94 8.85 -4.83
CA ASN A 13 7.04 8.35 -5.87
C ASN A 13 5.57 8.60 -5.50
N SER A 14 4.77 9.03 -6.46
CA SER A 14 3.34 9.27 -6.28
C SER A 14 2.55 8.69 -7.44
N ILE A 15 1.39 8.11 -7.15
CA ILE A 15 0.49 7.52 -8.15
C ILE A 15 -0.96 7.87 -7.84
N GLU A 16 -1.76 8.01 -8.89
CA GLU A 16 -3.21 8.10 -8.79
C GLU A 16 -3.81 6.72 -9.06
N VAL A 17 -4.59 6.22 -8.10
CA VAL A 17 -5.24 4.91 -8.17
C VAL A 17 -6.75 5.06 -7.98
N ASP A 18 -7.50 4.08 -8.48
CA ASP A 18 -8.93 4.02 -8.25
C ASP A 18 -9.26 3.56 -6.82
N GLU A 19 -10.46 3.90 -6.36
CA GLU A 19 -11.00 3.38 -5.12
C GLU A 19 -11.03 1.84 -5.13
N GLY A 20 -10.52 1.23 -4.06
CA GLY A 20 -10.40 -0.21 -3.92
C GLY A 20 -9.01 -0.77 -4.25
N THR A 21 -8.12 0.02 -4.87
CA THR A 21 -6.72 -0.38 -5.06
C THR A 21 -5.99 -0.43 -3.72
N THR A 22 -5.29 -1.54 -3.47
CA THR A 22 -4.52 -1.72 -2.24
C THR A 22 -3.19 -0.94 -2.29
N ILE A 23 -2.64 -0.61 -1.12
CA ILE A 23 -1.33 0.06 -1.03
C ILE A 23 -0.22 -0.81 -1.67
N ALA A 24 -0.34 -2.13 -1.55
CA ALA A 24 0.64 -3.07 -2.12
C ALA A 24 0.60 -3.11 -3.65
N GLU A 25 -0.58 -3.00 -4.26
CA GLU A 25 -0.73 -2.87 -5.71
C GLU A 25 -0.19 -1.52 -6.20
N ALA A 26 -0.60 -0.43 -5.53
CA ALA A 26 -0.14 0.92 -5.85
C ALA A 26 1.40 1.03 -5.79
N ALA A 27 2.04 0.35 -4.83
CA ALA A 27 3.49 0.33 -4.70
C ALA A 27 4.18 -0.38 -5.87
N GLN A 28 3.60 -1.50 -6.35
CA GLN A 28 4.14 -2.25 -7.49
C GLN A 28 4.11 -1.43 -8.79
N GLU A 29 3.08 -0.60 -9.01
CA GLU A 29 2.98 0.23 -10.21
C GLU A 29 4.04 1.34 -10.30
N VAL A 30 4.60 1.77 -9.16
CA VAL A 30 5.66 2.78 -9.09
C VAL A 30 7.03 2.21 -8.67
N ASP A 31 7.22 0.90 -8.85
CA ASP A 31 8.45 0.16 -8.55
C ASP A 31 8.93 0.33 -7.08
N VAL A 32 7.99 0.56 -6.16
CA VAL A 32 8.25 0.58 -4.72
C VAL A 32 8.13 -0.84 -4.19
N PHE A 33 9.28 -1.44 -3.88
CA PHE A 33 9.34 -2.82 -3.42
C PHE A 33 8.86 -2.97 -1.97
N ILE A 34 7.76 -3.71 -1.78
CA ILE A 34 7.26 -4.12 -0.47
C ILE A 34 7.46 -5.63 -0.32
N ASN A 35 8.11 -6.06 0.76
CA ASN A 35 8.36 -7.47 1.04
C ASN A 35 7.06 -8.24 1.27
N ASN A 36 6.64 -9.05 0.30
CA ASN A 36 5.40 -9.83 0.38
C ASN A 36 5.64 -11.35 0.45
N LEU A 37 6.40 -11.82 1.45
CA LEU A 37 6.78 -13.24 1.55
C LEU A 37 5.58 -14.16 1.78
N CYS A 38 4.57 -13.71 2.52
CA CYS A 38 3.36 -14.48 2.80
C CYS A 38 2.23 -14.26 1.78
N GLY A 39 2.48 -13.56 0.67
CA GLY A 39 1.46 -13.31 -0.35
C GLY A 39 0.21 -12.59 0.15
N GLY A 40 0.33 -11.68 1.11
CA GLY A 40 -0.80 -10.89 1.63
C GLY A 40 -1.59 -11.54 2.77
N GLN A 41 -1.20 -12.73 3.26
CA GLN A 41 -1.89 -13.39 4.37
C GLN A 41 -1.74 -12.71 5.75
N GLY A 42 -0.85 -11.71 5.88
CA GLY A 42 -0.63 -10.99 7.15
C GLY A 42 0.16 -11.73 8.22
N VAL A 43 0.54 -12.99 8.00
CA VAL A 43 1.18 -13.83 9.04
C VAL A 43 2.63 -13.47 9.35
N CYS A 44 3.34 -12.81 8.43
CA CYS A 44 4.77 -12.52 8.58
C CYS A 44 5.07 -11.08 9.04
N GLY A 45 4.14 -10.14 8.89
CA GLY A 45 4.31 -8.73 9.25
C GLY A 45 5.39 -7.95 8.49
N LYS A 46 6.04 -8.54 7.47
CA LYS A 46 7.19 -7.92 6.77
C LYS A 46 6.81 -6.81 5.77
N CYS A 47 5.54 -6.75 5.36
CA CYS A 47 4.99 -5.73 4.47
C CYS A 47 4.31 -4.56 5.20
N ARG A 48 4.48 -4.46 6.53
CA ARG A 48 3.79 -3.44 7.33
C ARG A 48 4.19 -2.03 6.88
N VAL A 49 3.19 -1.18 6.68
CA VAL A 49 3.34 0.23 6.30
C VAL A 49 2.76 1.14 7.38
N GLN A 50 3.16 2.42 7.34
CA GLN A 50 2.62 3.46 8.21
C GLN A 50 2.00 4.56 7.36
N ILE A 51 0.77 4.95 7.69
CA ILE A 51 0.09 6.09 7.08
C ILE A 51 0.60 7.37 7.73
N ALA A 52 1.44 8.13 7.02
CA ALA A 52 1.95 9.41 7.51
C ALA A 52 0.89 10.53 7.45
N LYS A 53 0.01 10.50 6.44
CA LYS A 53 -1.09 11.45 6.23
C LYS A 53 -2.26 10.76 5.54
N GLY A 54 -3.47 11.24 5.83
CA GLY A 54 -4.71 10.69 5.26
C GLY A 54 -5.25 9.52 6.08
N ARG A 55 -6.13 8.72 5.46
CA ARG A 55 -6.71 7.51 6.05
C ARG A 55 -6.75 6.42 4.98
N ALA A 56 -6.35 5.23 5.37
CA ALA A 56 -6.56 3.99 4.63
C ALA A 56 -7.08 2.96 5.63
N GLU A 57 -8.02 2.14 5.20
CA GLU A 57 -8.56 1.08 6.04
C GLU A 57 -7.67 -0.16 5.93
N ALA A 58 -7.41 -0.80 7.07
CA ALA A 58 -6.72 -2.06 7.10
C ALA A 58 -7.72 -3.19 6.81
N GLU A 59 -7.38 -4.04 5.84
CA GLU A 59 -8.16 -5.24 5.56
C GLU A 59 -8.05 -6.26 6.69
N GLU A 60 -8.95 -7.25 6.72
CA GLU A 60 -9.04 -8.27 7.79
C GLU A 60 -7.71 -8.98 8.08
N HIS A 61 -6.88 -9.17 7.06
CA HIS A 61 -5.58 -9.85 7.13
C HIS A 61 -4.43 -8.93 7.57
N ALA A 62 -4.60 -7.61 7.60
CA ALA A 62 -3.55 -6.66 7.98
C ALA A 62 -3.43 -6.49 9.52
N ARG A 63 -3.28 -7.60 10.24
CA ARG A 63 -3.16 -7.65 11.71
C ARG A 63 -1.75 -7.35 12.25
#